data_AF-A0A1W1XZR6-F1
#
_entry.id   AF-A0A1W1XZR6-F1
#
_cell.length_a   1.000
_cell.length_b   1.000
_cell.length_c   1.000
_cell.angle_alpha   90.00
_cell.angle_beta   90.00
_cell.angle_gamma   90.00
#
_symmetry.space_group_name_H-M   'P 1'
#
loop_
_entity.id
_entity.type
_entity.pdbx_description
1 polymer ?
#
loop_
_entity_poly.entity_id
_entity_poly.type
_entity_poly.pdbx_seq_one_letter_code
_entity_poly.pdbx_strand_id
1 'polypeptide(L)'
;MLCAVPPATVERWQTGREPLPWMAYQLLMLRTLGRVPDHLGPWGGWRFVEERFVPPDGEFKHAPNIYELEFIEHYRLDRALCEKQADLIESLQRQLAFYKRQCGLEARVGLMVANLFGG
;
A
#
# COMPACT_ATOMS: atom_id res chain seq x y z
N MET A 1 7.06 -9.66 21.89
CA MET A 1 7.20 -9.07 23.25
C MET A 1 7.15 -7.56 23.06
N LEU A 2 6.03 -6.91 23.40
CA LEU A 2 5.63 -5.62 22.78
C LEU A 2 6.35 -4.36 23.28
N CYS A 3 7.33 -4.48 24.18
CA CYS A 3 8.25 -3.40 24.55
C CYS A 3 9.38 -4.03 25.37
N ALA A 4 10.63 -3.95 24.90
CA ALA A 4 11.79 -4.44 25.64
C ALA A 4 12.20 -3.43 26.73
N VAL A 5 11.31 -3.20 27.70
CA VAL A 5 11.56 -2.29 28.83
C VAL A 5 11.98 -3.12 30.05
N PRO A 6 13.12 -2.81 30.70
CA PRO A 6 13.55 -3.50 31.92
C PRO A 6 12.49 -3.41 33.04
N PRO A 7 12.26 -4.48 33.83
CA PRO A 7 11.26 -4.47 34.91
C PRO A 7 11.46 -3.35 35.94
N ALA A 8 12.73 -3.03 36.26
CA ALA A 8 13.06 -1.95 37.19
C ALA A 8 12.60 -0.57 36.69
N THR A 9 12.59 -0.34 35.38
CA THR A 9 12.08 0.91 34.79
C THR A 9 10.56 0.99 34.93
N VAL A 10 9.85 -0.13 34.76
CA VAL A 10 8.40 -0.20 34.95
C VAL A 10 8.03 0.10 36.40
N GLU A 11 8.77 -0.44 37.36
CA GLU A 11 8.56 -0.17 38.79
C GLU A 11 8.76 1.33 39.13
N ARG A 12 9.77 1.98 38.53
CA ARG A 12 9.97 3.43 38.68
C ARG A 12 8.81 4.25 38.12
N TRP A 13 8.20 3.84 37.02
CA TRP A 13 7.00 4.48 36.49
C TRP A 13 5.78 4.27 37.39
N GLN A 14 5.59 3.05 37.90
CA GLN A 14 4.48 2.72 38.81
C GLN A 14 4.56 3.50 40.13
N THR A 15 5.77 3.69 40.64
CA THR A 15 6.01 4.44 41.89
C THR A 15 6.10 5.95 41.69
N GLY A 16 6.00 6.43 40.44
CA GLY A 16 6.12 7.86 40.11
C GLY A 16 7.52 8.45 40.29
N ARG A 17 8.54 7.61 40.49
CA ARG A 17 9.95 8.02 40.59
C ARG A 17 10.48 8.56 39.27
N GLU A 18 9.97 8.04 38.16
CA GLU A 18 10.24 8.53 36.81
C GLU A 18 8.90 8.75 36.09
N PRO A 19 8.76 9.84 35.32
CA PRO A 19 7.57 10.04 34.50
C PRO A 19 7.49 8.98 33.40
N LEU A 20 6.28 8.47 33.16
CA LEU A 20 6.01 7.53 32.09
C LEU A 20 6.20 8.22 30.72
N PRO A 21 7.02 7.67 29.81
CA PRO A 21 7.15 8.23 28.46
C PRO A 21 5.80 8.26 27.75
N TRP A 22 5.58 9.33 26.98
CA TRP A 22 4.31 9.55 26.29
C TRP A 22 3.91 8.39 25.38
N MET A 23 4.85 7.82 24.61
CA MET A 23 4.58 6.64 23.78
C MET A 23 4.19 5.40 24.60
N ALA A 24 4.82 5.18 25.77
CA ALA A 24 4.47 4.06 26.63
C ALA A 24 3.06 4.22 27.19
N TYR A 25 2.69 5.44 27.58
CA TYR A 25 1.32 5.77 27.98
C TYR A 25 0.32 5.47 26.84
N GLN A 26 0.59 5.92 25.63
CA GLN A 26 -0.28 5.66 24.48
C GLN A 26 -0.46 4.18 24.17
N LEU A 27 0.62 3.39 24.20
CA LEU A 27 0.55 1.94 23.97
C LEU A 27 -0.24 1.24 25.06
N LEU A 28 -0.09 1.66 26.32
CA LEU A 28 -0.90 1.16 27.43
C LEU A 28 -2.36 1.54 27.23
N MET A 29 -2.66 2.79 26.87
CA MET A 29 -4.01 3.25 26.58
C MET A 29 -4.65 2.47 25.42
N LEU A 30 -3.91 2.21 24.34
CA LEU A 30 -4.36 1.38 23.22
C LEU A 30 -4.65 -0.05 23.68
N ARG A 31 -3.77 -0.63 24.52
CA ARG A 31 -3.96 -1.99 25.06
C ARG A 31 -5.15 -2.07 26.02
N THR A 32 -5.36 -1.06 26.85
CA THR A 32 -6.40 -1.05 27.89
C THR A 32 -7.76 -0.67 27.34
N LEU A 33 -7.85 0.32 26.44
CA LEU A 33 -9.10 0.80 25.87
C LEU A 33 -9.46 0.12 24.54
N GLY A 34 -8.54 -0.59 23.90
CA GLY A 34 -8.72 -1.13 22.54
C GLY A 34 -8.85 -0.05 21.46
N ARG A 35 -8.68 1.23 21.83
CA ARG A 35 -8.79 2.38 20.94
C ARG A 35 -7.72 3.42 21.25
N VAL A 36 -7.31 4.13 20.21
CA VAL A 36 -6.43 5.28 20.28
C VAL A 36 -7.25 6.50 20.73
N PRO A 37 -6.88 7.16 21.82
CA PRO A 37 -7.55 8.39 22.25
C PRO A 37 -7.63 9.49 21.18
N ASP A 38 -8.73 10.22 21.13
CA ASP A 38 -9.03 11.22 20.09
C ASP A 38 -8.00 12.38 20.02
N HIS A 39 -7.32 12.66 21.12
CA HIS A 39 -6.29 13.70 21.19
C HIS A 39 -4.96 13.32 20.51
N LEU A 40 -4.85 12.11 19.93
CA LEU A 40 -3.64 11.60 19.26
C LEU A 40 -3.61 11.92 17.76
N GLY A 41 -4.11 13.12 17.41
CA GLY A 41 -4.06 13.66 16.06
C GLY A 41 -4.74 12.73 15.04
N PRO A 42 -4.08 12.42 13.91
CA PRO A 42 -4.70 11.65 12.82
C PRO A 42 -5.02 10.19 13.20
N TRP A 43 -4.46 9.71 14.30
CA TRP A 43 -4.71 8.37 14.84
C TRP A 43 -5.85 8.33 15.86
N GLY A 44 -6.44 9.48 16.22
CA GLY A 44 -7.56 9.54 17.15
C GLY A 44 -8.74 8.69 16.68
N GLY A 45 -9.32 7.90 17.59
CA GLY A 45 -10.48 7.05 17.33
C GLY A 45 -10.18 5.72 16.64
N TRP A 46 -8.93 5.47 16.23
CA TRP A 46 -8.56 4.18 15.63
C TRP A 46 -8.67 3.06 16.68
N ARG A 47 -9.00 1.85 16.24
CA ARG A 47 -9.23 0.69 17.10
C ARG A 47 -8.29 -0.45 16.73
N PHE A 48 -7.83 -1.19 17.74
CA PHE A 48 -7.07 -2.42 17.52
C PHE A 48 -7.93 -3.62 17.93
N VAL A 49 -8.45 -4.33 16.94
CA VAL A 49 -9.41 -5.44 17.13
C VAL A 49 -8.90 -6.63 16.34
N GLU A 50 -8.79 -7.81 16.97
CA GLU A 50 -8.40 -9.07 16.29
C GLU A 50 -7.17 -8.90 15.37
N GLU A 51 -6.11 -8.28 15.92
CA GLU A 51 -4.85 -8.00 15.20
C GLU A 51 -4.96 -7.02 14.02
N ARG A 52 -6.10 -6.34 13.84
CA ARG A 52 -6.32 -5.34 12.79
C ARG A 52 -6.41 -3.94 13.34
N PHE A 53 -5.90 -2.98 12.55
CA PHE A 53 -5.92 -1.57 12.87
C PHE A 53 -7.06 -0.88 12.11
N VAL A 54 -8.20 -0.69 12.78
CA VAL A 54 -9.48 -0.24 12.20
C VAL A 54 -9.62 1.26 12.32
N PRO A 55 -9.93 2.00 11.23
CA PRO A 55 -10.20 3.44 11.30
C PRO A 55 -11.48 3.74 12.12
N PRO A 56 -11.64 4.97 12.62
CA PRO A 56 -12.85 5.38 13.35
C PRO A 56 -14.14 5.14 12.55
N ASP A 57 -14.12 5.58 11.29
CA ASP A 57 -15.25 5.48 10.34
C ASP A 57 -15.11 4.30 9.36
N GLY A 58 -14.13 3.41 9.59
CA GLY A 58 -13.79 2.33 8.69
C GLY A 58 -14.44 1.00 9.04
N GLU A 59 -14.57 0.13 8.03
CA GLU A 59 -15.02 -1.24 8.22
C GLU A 59 -13.87 -2.16 8.65
N PHE A 60 -14.14 -3.03 9.62
CA PHE A 60 -13.20 -4.04 10.10
C PHE A 60 -12.65 -4.95 8.97
N LYS A 61 -13.51 -5.32 8.01
CA LYS A 61 -13.16 -6.22 6.90
C LYS A 61 -12.03 -5.69 6.01
N HIS A 62 -11.92 -4.36 5.92
CA HIS A 62 -10.93 -3.67 5.08
C HIS A 62 -9.76 -3.12 5.89
N ALA A 63 -9.77 -3.31 7.21
CA ALA A 63 -8.70 -2.86 8.08
C ALA A 63 -7.45 -3.72 7.91
N PRO A 64 -6.25 -3.11 7.78
CA PRO A 64 -5.01 -3.84 7.65
C PRO A 64 -4.73 -4.66 8.92
N ASN A 65 -4.26 -5.88 8.72
CA ASN A 65 -3.71 -6.72 9.78
C ASN A 65 -2.32 -6.19 10.19
N ILE A 66 -1.95 -6.35 11.46
CA ILE A 66 -0.62 -6.00 11.98
C ILE A 66 0.53 -6.64 11.19
N TYR A 67 0.37 -7.87 10.70
CA TYR A 67 1.39 -8.52 9.86
C TYR A 67 1.48 -7.87 8.48
N GLU A 68 0.38 -7.35 7.93
CA GLU A 68 0.38 -6.63 6.64
C GLU A 68 1.13 -5.30 6.73
N LEU A 69 1.17 -4.68 7.92
CA LEU A 69 1.95 -3.45 8.15
C LEU A 69 3.46 -3.68 7.97
N GLU A 70 3.96 -4.89 8.26
CA GLU A 70 5.37 -5.24 8.01
C GLU A 70 5.70 -5.25 6.51
N PHE A 71 4.69 -5.53 5.66
CA PHE A 71 4.83 -5.59 4.22
C PHE A 71 4.47 -4.29 3.50
N ILE A 72 4.29 -3.17 4.21
CA ILE A 72 3.83 -1.91 3.59
C ILE A 72 4.79 -1.41 2.49
N GLU A 73 6.09 -1.61 2.67
CA GLU A 73 7.08 -1.26 1.65
C GLU A 73 7.00 -2.18 0.43
N HIS A 74 6.74 -3.47 0.63
CA HIS A 74 6.51 -4.42 -0.46
C HIS A 74 5.26 -4.02 -1.27
N TYR A 75 4.16 -3.68 -0.60
CA TYR A 75 2.95 -3.21 -1.29
C TYR A 75 3.18 -1.93 -2.09
N ARG A 76 4.02 -1.01 -1.62
CA ARG A 76 4.40 0.20 -2.35
C ARG A 76 5.19 -0.13 -3.62
N LEU A 77 6.16 -1.04 -3.51
CA LEU A 77 6.97 -1.49 -4.64
C LEU A 77 6.12 -2.24 -5.67
N ASP A 78 5.26 -3.14 -5.22
CA ASP A 78 4.36 -3.91 -6.08
C ASP A 78 3.40 -2.99 -6.82
N ARG A 79 2.84 -1.98 -6.14
CA ARG A 79 1.99 -0.97 -6.77
C ARG A 79 2.74 -0.19 -7.85
N ALA A 80 3.96 0.26 -7.57
CA ALA A 80 4.77 0.97 -8.55
C ALA A 80 5.13 0.08 -9.75
N LEU A 81 5.34 -1.23 -9.52
CA LEU A 81 5.55 -2.19 -10.59
C LEU A 81 4.30 -2.39 -11.45
N CYS A 82 3.13 -2.54 -10.82
CA CYS A 82 1.85 -2.63 -11.53
C CYS A 82 1.58 -1.41 -12.40
N GLU A 83 1.85 -0.20 -11.90
CA GLU A 83 1.71 1.04 -12.68
C GLU A 83 2.63 1.02 -13.91
N LYS A 84 3.91 0.66 -13.75
CA LYS A 84 4.86 0.53 -14.87
C LYS A 84 4.45 -0.54 -15.88
N GLN A 85 3.90 -1.67 -15.40
CA GLN A 85 3.42 -2.73 -16.27
C GLN A 85 2.21 -2.28 -17.08
N ALA A 86 1.28 -1.53 -16.47
CA ALA A 86 0.13 -0.98 -17.17
C ALA A 86 0.57 -0.04 -18.32
N ASP A 87 1.50 0.87 -18.05
CA ASP A 87 2.05 1.79 -19.06
C ASP A 87 2.72 1.03 -20.22
N LEU A 88 3.49 -0.02 -19.90
CA LEU A 88 4.16 -0.83 -20.91
C LEU A 88 3.15 -1.59 -21.78
N ILE A 89 2.13 -2.20 -21.17
CA ILE A 89 1.06 -2.90 -21.90
C ILE A 89 0.36 -1.95 -22.85
N GLU A 90 0.02 -0.74 -22.40
CA GLU A 90 -0.64 0.25 -23.23
C GLU A 90 0.24 0.66 -24.43
N SER A 91 1.53 0.90 -24.19
CA SER A 91 2.50 1.21 -25.26
C SER A 91 2.59 0.09 -26.30
N LEU A 92 2.70 -1.16 -25.86
CA LEU A 92 2.76 -2.33 -26.74
C LEU A 92 1.47 -2.51 -27.54
N GLN A 93 0.30 -2.27 -26.94
CA GLN A 93 -0.98 -2.29 -27.65
C GLN A 93 -1.03 -1.22 -28.75
N ARG A 94 -0.56 0.00 -28.47
CA ARG A 94 -0.48 1.08 -29.46
C ARG A 94 0.48 0.70 -30.60
N GLN A 95 1.65 0.15 -30.30
CA GLN A 95 2.62 -0.30 -31.30
C GLN A 95 2.05 -1.43 -32.17
N LEU A 96 1.41 -2.43 -31.57
CA LEU A 96 0.76 -3.51 -32.31
C LEU A 96 -0.32 -2.98 -33.26
N ALA A 97 -1.15 -2.05 -32.80
CA ALA A 97 -2.18 -1.42 -33.64
C ALA A 97 -1.55 -0.64 -34.81
N PHE A 98 -0.45 0.07 -34.57
CA PHE A 98 0.31 0.77 -35.60
C PHE A 98 0.86 -0.20 -36.66
N TYR A 99 1.57 -1.25 -36.26
CA TYR A 99 2.16 -2.21 -37.20
C TYR A 99 1.10 -2.94 -38.04
N LYS A 100 -0.04 -3.32 -37.44
CA LYS A 100 -1.16 -3.92 -38.19
C LYS A 100 -1.67 -2.99 -39.29
N ARG A 101 -1.77 -1.68 -39.02
CA ARG A 101 -2.17 -0.69 -40.02
C ARG A 101 -1.11 -0.54 -41.10
N GLN A 102 0.17 -0.47 -40.72
CA GLN A 102 1.28 -0.34 -41.67
C GLN A 102 1.36 -1.53 -42.62
N CYS A 103 1.30 -2.77 -42.12
CA CYS A 103 1.30 -3.96 -42.99
C CYS A 103 0.14 -3.95 -43.99
N GLY A 104 -1.05 -3.48 -43.58
CA GLY A 104 -2.18 -3.32 -44.49
C GLY A 104 -1.95 -2.29 -45.59
N LEU A 105 -1.29 -1.17 -45.26
CA LEU A 105 -0.90 -0.15 -46.23
C LEU A 105 0.16 -0.67 -47.19
N GLU A 106 1.22 -1.31 -46.68
CA GLU A 106 2.30 -1.88 -47.48
C GLU A 106 1.79 -2.96 -48.44
N ALA A 107 0.90 -3.86 -47.99
CA ALA A 107 0.29 -4.86 -48.84
C ALA A 107 -0.53 -4.22 -49.98
N ARG A 108 -1.29 -3.17 -49.67
CA ARG A 108 -2.08 -2.44 -50.66
C ARG A 108 -1.22 -1.69 -51.68
N VAL A 109 -0.12 -1.08 -51.24
CA VAL A 109 0.87 -0.44 -52.11
C VAL A 109 1.58 -1.48 -52.98
N GLY A 110 1.99 -2.60 -52.41
CA GLY A 110 2.62 -3.71 -53.15
C GLY A 110 1.71 -4.27 -54.24
N LEU A 111 0.41 -4.45 -53.96
CA LEU A 111 -0.59 -4.84 -54.95
C LEU A 111 -0.74 -3.79 -56.07
N MET A 112 -0.72 -2.50 -55.74
CA MET A 112 -0.76 -1.43 -56.74
C MET A 112 0.47 -1.46 -57.67
N VAL A 113 1.67 -1.62 -57.11
CA VAL A 113 2.91 -1.71 -57.89
C VAL A 113 2.90 -2.96 -58.77
N ALA A 114 2.48 -4.11 -58.25
CA ALA A 114 2.36 -5.34 -59.03
C ALA A 114 1.40 -5.18 -60.22
N ASN A 115 0.26 -4.50 -60.03
CA ASN A 115 -0.70 -4.22 -61.10
C ASN A 115 -0.17 -3.23 -62.17
N LEU A 116 0.76 -2.34 -61.81
CA LEU A 116 1.33 -1.35 -62.73
C LEU A 116 2.48 -1.92 -63.58
N PHE A 117 3.24 -2.88 -63.05
CA PHE A 117 4.45 -3.40 -63.70
C PHE A 117 4.41 -4.89 -64.07
N GLY A 118 3.37 -5.62 -63.65
CA GLY A 118 3.20 -7.05 -63.90
C GLY A 118 2.15 -7.41 -64.95
N GLY A 119 1.68 -6.43 -65.73
CA GLY A 119 0.81 -6.61 -66.90
C GLY A 119 1.58 -6.60 -68.21
#